data_AF-A0A2V7S779-F1
#
_entry.id   AF-A0A2V7S779-F1
#
_cell.length_a   1.000
_cell.length_b   1.000
_cell.length_c   1.000
_cell.angle_alpha   90.00
_cell.angle_beta   90.00
_cell.angle_gamma   90.00
#
_symmetry.space_group_name_H-M   'P 1'
#
loop_
_entity.id
_entity.type
_entity.pdbx_description
1 polymer ?
#
loop_
_entity_poly.entity_id
_entity_poly.type
_entity_poly.pdbx_seq_one_letter_code
_entity_poly.pdbx_strand_id
1 'polypeptide(L)' 'MNPSMAQIKFTLKCPQCGSTRFKATTRKPGPNDPVTCAQCGTVLDLAAEKKRLEEEARAAAEERLRDQS' A
#
# COMPACT_ATOMS: atom_id res chain seq x y z
N MET A 1 19.23 11.92 18.22
CA MET A 1 18.46 12.25 17.01
C MET A 1 17.39 11.17 16.84
N ASN A 2 16.14 11.45 17.21
CA ASN A 2 15.06 10.49 17.04
C ASN A 2 14.60 10.53 15.57
N PRO A 3 14.70 9.43 14.79
CA PRO A 3 14.11 9.40 13.47
C PRO A 3 12.59 9.41 13.67
N SER A 4 11.96 10.57 13.52
CA SER A 4 10.51 10.70 13.46
C SER A 4 10.01 9.87 12.28
N MET A 5 9.67 8.61 12.54
CA MET A 5 9.02 7.74 11.57
C MET A 5 7.70 8.41 11.21
N ALA A 6 7.59 8.87 9.96
CA ALA A 6 6.36 9.48 9.47
C ALA A 6 5.23 8.46 9.58
N GLN A 7 4.23 8.72 10.42
CA GLN A 7 3.02 7.92 10.47
C GLN A 7 2.18 8.30 9.26
N ILE A 8 2.11 7.39 8.28
CA ILE A 8 1.18 7.54 7.17
C ILE A 8 -0.10 6.83 7.56
N LYS A 9 -1.21 7.53 7.45
CA LYS A 9 -2.53 6.93 7.57
C LYS A 9 -2.88 6.32 6.21
N PHE A 10 -2.64 5.03 6.05
CA PHE A 10 -3.22 4.31 4.92
C PHE A 10 -4.70 4.04 5.17
N THR A 11 -5.48 4.04 4.10
CA THR A 11 -6.82 3.45 4.06
C THR A 11 -6.79 1.93 4.11
N LEU A 12 -5.64 1.32 3.78
CA LEU A 12 -5.40 -0.11 3.89
C LEU A 12 -5.31 -0.55 5.36
N LYS A 13 -5.82 -1.74 5.65
CA LYS A 13 -5.67 -2.41 6.95
C LYS A 13 -4.56 -3.45 6.85
N CYS A 14 -3.82 -3.64 7.94
CA CYS A 14 -2.79 -4.66 8.00
C CYS A 14 -3.46 -6.04 7.86
N PRO A 15 -3.05 -6.89 6.91
CA PRO A 15 -3.68 -8.20 6.71
C PRO A 15 -3.46 -9.15 7.88
N GLN A 16 -2.43 -8.91 8.72
CA GLN A 16 -2.16 -9.75 9.87
C GLN A 16 -2.93 -9.35 11.14
N CYS A 17 -3.11 -8.06 11.40
CA CYS A 17 -3.70 -7.60 12.67
C CYS A 17 -4.87 -6.63 12.51
N GLY A 18 -5.25 -6.26 11.29
CA GLY A 18 -6.33 -5.32 11.00
C GLY A 18 -6.01 -3.85 11.31
N SER A 19 -4.80 -3.54 11.77
CA SER A 19 -4.39 -2.17 12.11
C SER A 19 -4.33 -1.26 10.90
N THR A 20 -4.75 -0.01 11.05
CA THR A 20 -4.58 1.05 10.04
C THR A 20 -3.37 1.94 10.28
N ARG A 21 -2.57 1.63 11.31
CA ARG A 21 -1.37 2.40 11.66
C ARG A 21 -0.14 1.76 11.05
N PHE A 22 0.52 2.49 10.16
CA PHE A 22 1.76 2.08 9.52
C PHE A 22 2.87 3.11 9.78
N LYS A 23 4.09 2.60 9.87
CA LYS A 23 5.33 3.36 9.98
C LYS A 23 6.03 3.28 8.65
N ALA A 24 6.28 4.42 8.04
CA ALA A 24 7.17 4.51 6.91
C ALA A 24 8.62 4.34 7.33
N THR A 25 9.39 3.57 6.56
CA THR A 25 10.84 3.46 6.73
C THR A 25 11.55 4.74 6.27
N THR A 26 10.96 5.44 5.30
CA THR A 26 11.48 6.67 4.70
C THR A 26 10.71 7.91 5.18
N ARG A 27 11.39 9.06 5.19
CA ARG A 27 10.82 10.35 5.66
C ARG A 27 9.81 10.94 4.68
N LYS A 28 9.98 10.63 3.39
CA LYS A 28 9.04 10.86 2.29
C LYS A 28 8.71 9.50 1.67
N PRO A 29 7.82 8.74 2.28
CA PRO A 29 7.36 7.49 1.71
C PRO A 29 6.64 7.77 0.40
N GLY A 30 7.18 7.22 -0.68
CA GLY A 30 6.51 7.18 -1.96
C GLY A 30 5.37 6.17 -1.94
N PRO A 31 4.48 6.21 -2.94
CA PRO A 31 3.40 5.22 -3.09
C PRO A 31 3.91 3.78 -3.32
N ASN A 32 5.22 3.61 -3.51
CA ASN A 32 5.90 2.33 -3.73
C ASN A 32 6.87 1.98 -2.60
N ASP A 33 6.94 2.76 -1.52
CA ASP A 33 7.84 2.44 -0.41
C ASP A 33 7.22 1.37 0.49
N PRO A 34 7.99 0.39 0.96
CA PRO A 34 7.51 -0.57 1.95
C PRO A 34 7.25 0.12 3.30
N VAL A 35 6.15 -0.26 3.94
CA VAL A 35 5.71 0.30 5.22
C VAL A 35 5.51 -0.81 6.25
N THR A 36 5.85 -0.52 7.49
CA THR A 36 5.77 -1.50 8.57
C THR A 36 4.57 -1.22 9.45
N CYS A 37 3.73 -2.22 9.70
CA CYS A 37 2.62 -2.09 10.61
C CYS A 37 3.12 -1.67 11.99
N ALA A 38 2.59 -0.57 12.51
CA ALA A 38 2.99 -0.02 13.81
C ALA A 38 2.57 -0.91 14.99
N GLN A 39 1.64 -1.85 14.76
CA GLN A 39 1.01 -2.66 15.79
C GLN A 39 1.61 -4.07 15.89
N CYS A 40 1.76 -4.78 14.76
CA CYS A 40 2.33 -6.13 14.75
C CYS A 40 3.74 -6.21 14.12
N GLY A 41 4.24 -5.13 13.53
CA GLY A 41 5.57 -5.12 12.88
C GLY A 41 5.60 -5.77 11.49
N THR A 42 4.47 -6.19 10.93
CA THR A 42 4.42 -6.75 9.56
C THR A 42 4.83 -5.71 8.53
N VAL A 43 5.80 -6.03 7.68
CA VAL A 43 6.19 -5.21 6.54
C VAL A 43 5.22 -5.46 5.40
N LEU A 44 4.57 -4.39 4.91
CA LEU A 44 3.74 -4.40 3.72
C LEU A 44 4.48 -3.66 2.61
N ASP A 45 4.61 -4.33 1.47
CA ASP A 45 5.14 -3.73 0.27
C ASP A 45 3.99 -3.10 -0.54
N LEU A 46 3.86 -1.78 -0.45
CA LEU A 46 2.82 -1.04 -1.18
C LEU A 46 3.07 -1.01 -2.68
N ALA A 47 4.32 -1.16 -3.15
CA ALA A 47 4.58 -1.25 -4.58
C ALA A 47 3.99 -2.54 -5.15
N ALA A 48 4.15 -3.65 -4.43
CA ALA A 48 3.56 -4.92 -4.83
C ALA A 48 2.02 -4.84 -4.87
N GLU A 49 1.41 -4.27 -3.83
CA GLU A 49 -0.05 -4.14 -3.75
C GLU A 49 -0.60 -3.17 -4.81
N LYS A 50 0.05 -2.02 -4.99
CA LYS A 50 -0.30 -1.05 -6.02
C LYS A 50 -0.16 -1.64 -7.42
N LYS A 51 0.91 -2.39 -7.69
CA LYS A 51 1.10 -3.03 -8.99
C LYS A 51 0.01 -4.05 -9.28
N ARG A 52 -0.42 -4.85 -8.28
CA ARG A 52 -1.58 -5.75 -8.44
C ARG A 52 -2.86 -4.98 -8.72
N LEU A 53 -3.14 -3.92 -7.95
CA LEU A 53 -4.33 -3.09 -8.15
C LEU A 53 -4.32 -2.37 -9.50
N GLU A 54 -3.18 -1.87 -9.97
CA GLU A 54 -3.03 -1.27 -11.29
C GLU A 54 -3.19 -2.30 -12.41
N GLU A 55 -2.66 -3.51 -12.24
CA GLU A 55 -2.81 -4.60 -13.21
C GLU A 55 -4.27 -5.09 -13.27
N GLU A 56 -4.94 -5.26 -12.14
CA GLU A 56 -6.37 -5.59 -12.05
C GLU A 56 -7.24 -4.46 -12.62
N ALA A 57 -6.94 -3.20 -12.29
CA ALA A 57 -7.66 -2.06 -12.84
C ALA A 57 -7.47 -1.95 -14.35
N ARG A 58 -6.27 -2.26 -14.86
CA ARG A 58 -6.00 -2.27 -16.29
C ARG A 58 -6.69 -3.44 -17.00
N ALA A 59 -6.67 -4.63 -16.41
CA ALA A 59 -7.38 -5.80 -16.94
C ALA A 59 -8.90 -5.56 -16.98
N ALA A 60 -9.46 -4.99 -15.90
CA ALA A 60 -10.86 -4.59 -15.84
C ALA A 60 -11.19 -3.46 -16.84
N ALA A 61 -10.27 -2.52 -17.05
CA ALA A 61 -10.44 -1.49 -18.07
C ALA A 61 -10.42 -2.05 -19.49
N GLU A 62 -9.53 -3.00 -19.80
CA GLU A 62 -9.48 -3.69 -21.10
C GLU A 62 -10.74 -4.54 -21.33
N GLU A 63 -11.24 -5.25 -20.31
CA GLU A 63 -12.49 -6.01 -20.42
C GLU A 63 -13.69 -5.10 -20.68
N ARG A 64 -13.79 -3.96 -19.99
CA ARG A 64 -14.85 -2.97 -20.23
C ARG A 64 -14.73 -2.29 -21.60
N LEU A 65 -13.52 -2.14 -22.13
CA LEU A 65 -13.31 -1.61 -23.48
C LEU A 65 -13.74 -2.65 -24.54
N ARG A 66 -13.55 -3.93 -24.25
CA ARG A 66 -13.90 -5.05 -25.16
C ARG A 66 -15.40 -5.36 -25.17
N ASP A 67 -16.06 -5.24 -24.03
CA ASP A 67 -17.52 -5.39 -23.90
C ASP A 67 -18.29 -4.23 -24.56
N GLN A 68 -17.63 -3.09 -24.77
CA GLN A 68 -18.22 -1.91 -25.41
C GLN A 68 -17.99 -1.85 -26.94
N SER A 69 -17.37 -2.88 -27.53
CA SER A 69 -17.03 -2.93 -28.96
C SER A 69 -17.90 -3.86 -29.78
#